data_AF-A0A3E1NI59-F1
#
_entry.id   AF-A0A3E1NI59-F1
#
_cell.length_a   1.000
_cell.length_b   1.000
_cell.length_c   1.000
_cell.angle_alpha   90.00
_cell.angle_beta   90.00
_cell.angle_gamma   90.00
#
_symmetry.space_group_name_H-M   'P 1'
#
loop_
_entity.id
_entity.type
_entity.pdbx_description
1 polymer ?
#
loop_
_entity_poly.entity_id
_entity_poly.type
_entity_poly.pdbx_seq_one_letter_code
_entity_poly.pdbx_strand_id
1 'polypeptide(L)'
;MSKIAPPPFSLGNQLSTEQLHFFQEQGYIVFKNFLTREQVNLYLRDIARVEQTLLENGTDKINGVPLKFGKDEQGNATIQRFCFLSLYSEPLHKLLANDPRLQALTALMHPFEGRIGEKEKDGLVLNNYIRTQNSTFSHMGWHTDSPRDLFMGQRIMPMLNVGIHLDDCPFDNGGLRVIPGTHKQGILKLLFGKKYFIDHNPDEKEIGFDITAGDLTVHDGRLWHRVQQSPHIGEKSRRRVMYLPIVTGKFTPKDENSKTPFYHRFTSKAHK
;
A
#
# COMPACT_ATOMS: atom_id res chain seq x y z
N MET A 1 -16.46 -3.48 -16.20
CA MET A 1 -15.64 -4.03 -15.10
C MET A 1 -15.28 -5.46 -15.45
N SER A 2 -14.00 -5.72 -15.70
CA SER A 2 -13.54 -7.06 -16.09
C SER A 2 -12.74 -7.68 -14.96
N LYS A 3 -13.15 -8.86 -14.52
CA LYS A 3 -12.32 -9.74 -13.69
C LYS A 3 -11.24 -10.31 -14.59
N ILE A 4 -10.04 -9.75 -14.55
CA ILE A 4 -8.90 -10.28 -15.28
C ILE A 4 -8.05 -11.03 -14.27
N ALA A 5 -7.83 -12.31 -14.49
CA ALA A 5 -6.81 -13.05 -13.77
C ALA A 5 -5.45 -12.59 -14.33
N PRO A 6 -4.63 -11.83 -13.58
CA PRO A 6 -3.27 -11.57 -14.03
C PRO A 6 -2.53 -12.90 -14.18
N PRO A 7 -1.48 -12.97 -15.01
CA PRO A 7 -0.64 -14.16 -15.09
C PRO A 7 -0.16 -14.56 -13.68
N PRO A 8 -0.17 -15.86 -13.33
CA PRO A 8 0.18 -16.32 -11.99
C PRO A 8 1.70 -16.29 -11.80
N PHE A 9 2.30 -15.10 -11.81
CA PHE A 9 3.73 -14.94 -11.63
C PHE A 9 4.14 -15.32 -10.21
N SER A 10 5.34 -15.89 -10.08
CA SER A 10 6.01 -16.10 -8.80
C SER A 10 7.23 -15.18 -8.73
N LEU A 11 7.44 -14.55 -7.57
CA LEU A 11 8.57 -13.66 -7.37
C LEU A 11 9.82 -14.47 -6.97
N GLY A 12 10.81 -14.50 -7.85
CA GLY A 12 12.14 -15.04 -7.56
C GLY A 12 13.13 -13.97 -7.09
N ASN A 13 14.40 -14.35 -6.97
CA ASN A 13 15.48 -13.42 -6.59
C ASN A 13 15.86 -12.46 -7.75
N GLN A 14 15.27 -12.65 -8.92
CA GLN A 14 15.39 -11.81 -10.11
C GLN A 14 14.05 -11.81 -10.85
N LEU A 15 13.77 -10.74 -11.60
CA LEU A 15 12.60 -10.64 -12.46
C LEU A 15 12.91 -11.18 -13.86
N SER A 16 11.99 -11.98 -14.41
CA SER A 16 12.09 -12.42 -15.80
C SER A 16 11.82 -11.28 -16.78
N THR A 17 12.30 -11.42 -18.02
CA THR A 17 12.00 -10.47 -19.10
C THR A 17 10.48 -10.30 -19.31
N GLU A 18 9.71 -11.38 -19.18
CA GLU A 18 8.25 -11.35 -19.28
C GLU A 18 7.63 -10.50 -18.16
N GLN A 19 8.08 -10.68 -16.91
CA GLN A 19 7.59 -9.91 -15.76
C GLN A 19 7.92 -8.42 -15.91
N LEU A 20 9.13 -8.11 -16.36
CA LEU A 20 9.56 -6.73 -16.64
C LEU A 20 8.71 -6.09 -17.75
N HIS A 21 8.51 -6.80 -18.85
CA HIS A 21 7.70 -6.33 -19.98
C HIS A 21 6.24 -6.12 -19.56
N PHE A 22 5.66 -7.08 -18.85
CA PHE A 22 4.29 -6.98 -18.33
C PHE A 22 4.13 -5.74 -17.44
N PHE A 23 5.04 -5.53 -16.48
CA PHE A 23 4.96 -4.35 -15.62
C PHE A 23 5.15 -3.05 -16.40
N GLN A 24 6.10 -3.01 -17.34
CA GLN A 24 6.30 -1.84 -18.19
C GLN A 24 5.03 -1.52 -18.98
N GLU A 25 4.33 -2.51 -19.52
CA GLU A 25 3.09 -2.34 -20.27
C GLU A 25 1.91 -1.92 -19.41
N GLN A 26 1.70 -2.62 -18.30
CA GLN A 26 0.48 -2.54 -17.52
C GLN A 26 0.57 -1.58 -16.34
N GLY A 27 1.78 -1.32 -15.83
CA GLY A 27 2.05 -0.45 -14.67
C GLY A 27 1.75 -1.12 -13.33
N TYR A 28 1.37 -2.39 -13.34
CA TYR A 28 1.18 -3.24 -12.17
C TYR A 28 1.69 -4.65 -12.46
N ILE A 29 1.92 -5.43 -11.40
CA ILE A 29 2.20 -6.86 -11.47
C ILE A 29 1.75 -7.53 -10.16
N VAL A 30 1.31 -8.79 -10.25
CA VAL A 30 0.88 -9.60 -9.10
C VAL A 30 1.73 -10.85 -9.05
N PHE A 31 2.25 -11.15 -7.87
CA PHE A 31 3.02 -12.34 -7.57
C PHE A 31 2.27 -13.19 -6.55
N LYS A 32 2.00 -14.44 -6.90
CA LYS A 32 1.28 -15.39 -6.05
C LYS A 32 2.23 -16.03 -5.04
N ASN A 33 1.71 -16.32 -3.85
CA ASN A 33 2.42 -17.10 -2.82
C ASN A 33 3.81 -16.53 -2.47
N PHE A 34 3.95 -15.21 -2.38
CA PHE A 34 5.20 -14.58 -1.95
C PHE A 34 5.55 -14.95 -0.49
N LEU A 35 4.55 -14.94 0.40
CA LEU A 35 4.64 -15.50 1.74
C LEU A 35 3.86 -16.81 1.83
N THR A 36 4.36 -17.74 2.66
CA THR A 36 3.58 -18.90 3.08
C THR A 36 2.52 -18.52 4.11
N ARG A 37 1.54 -19.39 4.35
CA ARG A 37 0.51 -19.16 5.38
C ARG A 37 1.12 -19.07 6.78
N GLU A 38 2.18 -19.81 7.04
CA GLU A 38 2.92 -19.78 8.31
C GLU A 38 3.59 -18.42 8.52
N GLN A 39 4.20 -17.86 7.46
CA GLN A 39 4.78 -16.51 7.51
C GLN A 39 3.70 -15.45 7.70
N VAL A 40 2.57 -15.55 7.00
CA VAL A 40 1.42 -14.64 7.21
C VAL A 40 0.98 -14.67 8.68
N ASN A 41 0.78 -15.87 9.25
CA ASN A 41 0.36 -16.02 10.65
C ASN A 41 1.42 -15.54 11.65
N LEU A 42 2.70 -15.66 11.34
CA LEU A 42 3.79 -15.07 12.12
C LEU A 42 3.66 -13.54 12.15
N TYR A 43 3.54 -12.90 10.98
CA TYR A 43 3.45 -11.45 10.90
C TYR A 43 2.16 -10.91 11.52
N LEU A 44 1.02 -11.60 11.36
CA LEU A 44 -0.23 -11.20 12.00
C LEU A 44 -0.13 -11.18 13.53
N ARG A 45 0.53 -12.18 14.14
CA ARG A 45 0.76 -12.22 15.58
C ARG A 45 1.70 -11.10 16.04
N ASP A 46 2.78 -10.86 15.31
CA ASP A 46 3.73 -9.82 15.65
C ASP A 46 3.13 -8.41 15.47
N ILE A 47 2.31 -8.20 14.44
CA ILE A 47 1.53 -6.97 14.25
C ILE A 47 0.60 -6.71 15.44
N ALA A 48 -0.13 -7.74 15.91
CA ALA A 48 -1.00 -7.59 17.06
C ALA A 48 -0.22 -7.20 18.34
N ARG A 49 0.97 -7.78 18.54
CA ARG A 49 1.88 -7.38 19.62
C ARG A 49 2.30 -5.91 19.48
N VAL A 50 2.70 -5.47 18.29
CA VAL A 50 3.08 -4.07 18.03
C VAL A 50 1.91 -3.13 18.28
N GLU A 51 0.71 -3.48 17.82
CA GLU A 51 -0.51 -2.70 18.06
C GLU A 51 -0.74 -2.47 19.55
N GLN A 52 -0.68 -3.55 20.34
CA GLN A 52 -0.83 -3.48 21.79
C GLN A 52 0.20 -2.54 22.41
N THR A 53 1.49 -2.69 22.07
CA THR A 53 2.56 -1.82 22.58
C THR A 53 2.34 -0.36 22.23
N LEU A 54 1.93 -0.05 20.99
CA LEU A 54 1.71 1.34 20.56
C LEU A 54 0.50 1.97 21.26
N LEU A 55 -0.57 1.19 21.47
CA LEU A 55 -1.77 1.64 22.18
C LEU A 55 -1.47 1.88 23.67
N GLU A 56 -0.78 0.96 24.34
CA GLU A 56 -0.39 1.08 25.76
C GLU A 56 0.51 2.30 26.00
N ASN A 57 1.42 2.58 25.07
CA ASN A 57 2.30 3.74 25.11
C ASN A 57 1.61 5.06 24.70
N GLY A 58 0.35 5.03 24.27
CA GLY A 58 -0.35 6.21 23.77
C GLY A 58 0.33 6.85 22.54
N THR A 59 1.02 6.05 21.73
CA THR A 59 1.75 6.56 20.56
C THR A 59 0.77 7.00 19.49
N ASP A 60 0.78 8.28 19.10
CA ASP A 60 -0.12 8.84 18.08
C ASP A 60 0.55 9.09 16.72
N LYS A 61 1.89 9.09 16.68
CA LYS A 61 2.71 9.31 15.50
C LYS A 61 4.07 8.62 15.62
N ILE A 62 4.65 8.28 14.47
CA ILE A 62 6.01 7.73 14.37
C ILE A 62 6.74 8.48 13.27
N ASN A 63 7.94 8.97 13.57
CA ASN A 63 8.80 9.74 12.65
C ASN A 63 8.05 10.86 11.89
N GLY A 64 7.23 11.62 12.64
CA GLY A 64 6.38 12.68 12.12
C GLY A 64 5.10 12.23 11.40
N VAL A 65 4.91 10.95 11.11
CA VAL A 65 3.72 10.43 10.42
C VAL A 65 2.68 9.95 11.44
N PRO A 66 1.43 10.45 11.40
CA PRO A 66 0.41 10.05 12.34
C PRO A 66 -0.10 8.62 12.06
N LEU A 67 -0.38 7.89 13.13
CA LEU A 67 -1.18 6.67 13.09
C LEU A 67 -2.65 7.02 12.86
N LYS A 68 -3.41 6.11 12.25
CA LYS A 68 -4.88 6.25 12.19
C LYS A 68 -5.53 5.21 13.07
N PHE A 69 -6.43 5.66 13.93
CA PHE A 69 -7.15 4.83 14.87
C PHE A 69 -8.59 4.60 14.40
N GLY A 70 -9.17 3.51 14.85
CA GLY A 70 -10.57 3.18 14.69
C GLY A 70 -11.04 2.28 15.83
N LYS A 71 -12.17 1.60 15.59
CA LYS A 71 -12.71 0.59 16.51
C LYS A 71 -12.93 -0.73 15.79
N ASP A 72 -12.71 -1.83 16.48
CA ASP A 72 -13.11 -3.16 16.03
C ASP A 72 -14.64 -3.38 16.20
N GLU A 73 -15.11 -4.60 15.91
CA GLU A 73 -16.53 -4.94 16.09
C GLU A 73 -17.00 -4.90 17.56
N GLN A 74 -16.07 -5.12 18.49
CA GLN A 74 -16.33 -5.12 19.93
C GLN A 74 -16.24 -3.71 20.53
N GLY A 75 -15.84 -2.71 19.74
CA GLY A 75 -15.68 -1.32 20.16
C GLY A 75 -14.32 -1.00 20.79
N ASN A 76 -13.39 -1.95 20.81
CA ASN A 76 -12.03 -1.72 21.31
C ASN A 76 -11.25 -0.82 20.33
N ALA A 77 -10.31 -0.05 20.86
CA ALA A 77 -9.41 0.76 20.04
C ALA A 77 -8.50 -0.14 19.18
N THR A 78 -8.38 0.20 17.91
CA THR A 78 -7.45 -0.45 16.96
C THR A 78 -6.75 0.61 16.14
N ILE A 79 -5.55 0.29 15.66
CA ILE A 79 -4.81 1.08 14.69
C ILE A 79 -5.19 0.55 13.30
N GLN A 80 -5.92 1.38 12.54
CA GLN A 80 -6.32 1.09 11.16
C GLN A 80 -5.19 1.38 10.17
N ARG A 81 -4.27 2.29 10.52
CA ARG A 81 -3.09 2.56 9.70
C ARG A 81 -1.84 2.74 10.55
N PHE A 82 -0.90 1.84 10.36
CA PHE A 82 0.46 1.93 10.89
C PHE A 82 1.37 2.68 9.92
N CYS A 83 2.47 3.21 10.43
CA CYS A 83 3.59 3.72 9.64
C CYS A 83 4.88 3.25 10.29
N PHE A 84 5.94 3.09 9.49
CA PHE A 84 7.24 2.60 9.97
C PHE A 84 7.15 1.30 10.79
N LEU A 85 6.20 0.41 10.45
CA LEU A 85 5.88 -0.78 11.23
C LEU A 85 7.08 -1.70 11.44
N SER A 86 7.96 -1.82 10.44
CA SER A 86 9.18 -2.65 10.54
C SER A 86 10.13 -2.16 11.63
N LEU A 87 10.12 -0.88 12.02
CA LEU A 87 10.96 -0.36 13.09
C LEU A 87 10.54 -0.86 14.49
N TYR A 88 9.33 -1.42 14.61
CA TYR A 88 8.77 -1.97 15.85
C TYR A 88 8.62 -3.50 15.79
N SER A 89 9.04 -4.11 14.68
CA SER A 89 8.86 -5.53 14.36
C SER A 89 10.16 -6.10 13.81
N GLU A 90 10.88 -6.85 14.64
CA GLU A 90 12.10 -7.53 14.21
C GLU A 90 11.85 -8.51 13.04
N PRO A 91 10.77 -9.32 13.02
CA PRO A 91 10.48 -10.20 11.88
C PRO A 91 10.24 -9.42 10.57
N LEU A 92 9.54 -8.28 10.61
CA LEU A 92 9.30 -7.46 9.43
C LEU A 92 10.56 -6.71 9.00
N HIS A 93 11.35 -6.19 9.94
CA HIS A 93 12.66 -5.61 9.62
C HIS A 93 13.56 -6.61 8.90
N LYS A 94 13.65 -7.85 9.40
CA LYS A 94 14.39 -8.94 8.76
C LYS A 94 13.85 -9.29 7.38
N LEU A 95 12.54 -9.28 7.18
CA LEU A 95 11.94 -9.48 5.85
C LEU A 95 12.44 -8.42 4.87
N LEU A 96 12.41 -7.15 5.24
CA LEU A 96 12.82 -6.05 4.36
C LEU A 96 14.33 -6.03 4.10
N ALA A 97 15.13 -6.34 5.12
CA ALA A 97 16.58 -6.28 5.03
C ALA A 97 17.19 -7.50 4.29
N ASN A 98 16.59 -8.67 4.46
CA ASN A 98 17.26 -9.94 4.10
C ASN A 98 16.57 -10.72 2.98
N ASP A 99 15.33 -10.40 2.58
CA ASP A 99 14.66 -11.13 1.50
C ASP A 99 15.09 -10.60 0.12
N PRO A 100 15.92 -11.35 -0.64
CA PRO A 100 16.44 -10.88 -1.93
C PRO A 100 15.34 -10.64 -2.97
N ARG A 101 14.17 -11.26 -2.79
CA ARG A 101 13.02 -11.09 -3.70
C ARG A 101 12.47 -9.67 -3.65
N LEU A 102 12.45 -9.04 -2.48
CA LEU A 102 12.06 -7.63 -2.35
C LEU A 102 13.06 -6.70 -3.03
N GLN A 103 14.37 -7.02 -2.93
CA GLN A 103 15.40 -6.27 -3.64
C GLN A 103 15.27 -6.41 -5.16
N ALA A 104 14.87 -7.58 -5.67
CA ALA A 104 14.66 -7.81 -7.10
C ALA A 104 13.62 -6.87 -7.72
N LEU A 105 12.63 -6.41 -6.94
CA LEU A 105 11.60 -5.45 -7.40
C LEU A 105 12.18 -4.08 -7.78
N THR A 106 13.37 -3.72 -7.31
CA THR A 106 14.04 -2.48 -7.72
C THR A 106 14.34 -2.42 -9.22
N ALA A 107 14.44 -3.57 -9.90
CA ALA A 107 14.62 -3.63 -11.36
C ALA A 107 13.43 -3.03 -12.13
N LEU A 108 12.23 -2.99 -11.53
CA LEU A 108 11.05 -2.32 -12.10
C LEU A 108 11.21 -0.79 -12.20
N MET A 109 12.21 -0.22 -11.52
CA MET A 109 12.49 1.22 -11.52
C MET A 109 13.36 1.69 -12.67
N HIS A 110 13.91 0.79 -13.49
CA HIS A 110 14.80 1.14 -14.59
C HIS A 110 14.16 2.23 -15.50
N PRO A 111 14.92 3.27 -15.91
CA PRO A 111 16.37 3.47 -15.77
C PRO A 111 16.83 4.10 -14.44
N PHE A 112 15.95 4.24 -13.46
CA PHE A 112 16.30 4.82 -12.17
C PHE A 112 16.81 3.76 -11.19
N GLU A 113 17.73 4.18 -10.31
CA GLU A 113 18.15 3.37 -9.17
C GLU A 113 17.10 3.43 -8.07
N GLY A 114 16.41 2.31 -7.87
CA GLY A 114 15.42 2.12 -6.82
C GLY A 114 16.04 1.57 -5.52
N ARG A 115 15.42 1.91 -4.39
CA ARG A 115 15.76 1.33 -3.08
C ARG A 115 14.52 1.13 -2.24
N ILE A 116 14.59 0.20 -1.30
CA ILE A 116 13.53 -0.03 -0.31
C ILE A 116 13.48 1.17 0.66
N GLY A 117 12.33 1.83 0.72
CA GLY A 117 12.11 3.03 1.54
C GLY A 117 11.72 2.71 2.98
N GLU A 118 12.44 1.85 3.70
CA GLU A 118 12.08 1.45 5.07
C GLU A 118 11.93 2.64 6.03
N LYS A 119 12.83 3.62 5.92
CA LYS A 119 12.82 4.86 6.71
C LYS A 119 12.42 6.08 5.89
N GLU A 120 11.89 5.90 4.67
CA GLU A 120 11.52 7.00 3.79
C GLU A 120 10.01 7.02 3.56
N LYS A 121 9.49 8.17 3.11
CA LYS A 121 8.04 8.39 2.97
C LYS A 121 7.31 8.07 4.30
N ASP A 122 6.57 6.97 4.37
CA ASP A 122 5.85 6.52 5.57
C ASP A 122 6.37 5.15 6.09
N GLY A 123 7.50 4.66 5.54
CA GLY A 123 8.09 3.36 5.84
C GLY A 123 7.20 2.18 5.42
N LEU A 124 7.34 1.04 6.11
CA LEU A 124 6.38 -0.07 5.99
C LEU A 124 5.05 0.34 6.65
N VAL A 125 4.04 0.56 5.82
CA VAL A 125 2.68 0.89 6.26
C VAL A 125 1.88 -0.39 6.36
N LEU A 126 1.06 -0.56 7.40
CA LEU A 126 -0.02 -1.55 7.40
C LEU A 126 -1.34 -0.80 7.34
N ASN A 127 -2.17 -1.12 6.36
CA ASN A 127 -3.57 -0.73 6.36
C ASN A 127 -4.43 -1.92 6.79
N ASN A 128 -5.13 -1.77 7.92
CA ASN A 128 -6.11 -2.72 8.43
C ASN A 128 -7.51 -2.19 8.10
N TYR A 129 -8.07 -2.64 6.97
CA TYR A 129 -9.41 -2.26 6.55
C TYR A 129 -10.43 -3.16 7.22
N ILE A 130 -11.34 -2.57 7.99
CA ILE A 130 -12.57 -3.21 8.47
C ILE A 130 -13.72 -2.22 8.34
N ARG A 131 -14.82 -2.67 7.75
CA ARG A 131 -16.04 -1.87 7.59
C ARG A 131 -16.98 -2.13 8.75
N THR A 132 -17.00 -1.25 9.72
CA THR A 132 -18.02 -1.16 10.76
C THR A 132 -19.08 -0.14 10.33
N GLN A 133 -20.20 -0.06 11.07
CA GLN A 133 -21.27 0.90 10.77
C GLN A 133 -20.78 2.37 10.74
N ASN A 134 -19.74 2.67 11.51
CA ASN A 134 -19.15 4.01 11.63
C ASN A 134 -17.77 4.11 10.93
N SER A 135 -17.40 3.13 10.08
CA SER A 135 -16.07 3.11 9.47
C SER A 135 -15.84 4.24 8.47
N THR A 136 -14.96 5.17 8.82
CA THR A 136 -14.51 6.26 7.95
C THR A 136 -13.27 5.89 7.12
N PHE A 137 -12.63 4.73 7.39
CA PHE A 137 -11.46 4.21 6.68
C PHE A 137 -11.77 2.89 5.97
N SER A 138 -12.68 2.92 5.00
CA SER A 138 -13.14 1.70 4.30
C SER A 138 -13.04 1.77 2.77
N HIS A 139 -12.73 2.95 2.22
CA HIS A 139 -12.50 3.15 0.79
C HIS A 139 -11.47 4.27 0.58
N MET A 140 -10.94 4.35 -0.63
CA MET A 140 -10.13 5.48 -1.07
C MET A 140 -10.45 5.74 -2.54
N GLY A 141 -10.88 6.96 -2.85
CA GLY A 141 -11.20 7.36 -4.22
C GLY A 141 -9.98 7.30 -5.14
N TRP A 142 -10.21 7.50 -6.42
CA TRP A 142 -9.16 7.49 -7.44
C TRP A 142 -8.02 8.45 -7.11
N HIS A 143 -6.80 7.96 -7.18
CA HIS A 143 -5.59 8.74 -7.01
C HIS A 143 -4.42 8.10 -7.76
N THR A 144 -3.34 8.87 -7.85
CA THR A 144 -1.97 8.39 -8.07
C THR A 144 -1.15 8.81 -6.85
N ASP A 145 -0.05 8.12 -6.56
CA ASP A 145 0.83 8.44 -5.43
C ASP A 145 1.80 9.60 -5.74
N SER A 146 2.01 9.89 -7.04
CA SER A 146 2.90 10.92 -7.57
C SER A 146 2.67 12.38 -7.17
N PRO A 147 1.46 12.89 -6.89
CA PRO A 147 1.25 14.30 -6.58
C PRO A 147 1.82 14.71 -5.23
N ARG A 148 2.14 13.74 -4.35
CA ARG A 148 2.85 14.05 -3.08
C ARG A 148 4.15 14.81 -3.34
N ASP A 149 4.85 14.51 -4.44
CA ASP A 149 6.11 15.16 -4.79
C ASP A 149 5.91 16.57 -5.35
N LEU A 150 4.78 16.83 -6.04
CA LEU A 150 4.43 18.17 -6.54
C LEU A 150 4.13 19.14 -5.40
N PHE A 151 3.43 18.68 -4.34
CA PHE A 151 3.22 19.49 -3.13
C PHE A 151 4.54 19.83 -2.40
N MET A 152 5.62 19.11 -2.69
CA MET A 152 6.96 19.35 -2.14
C MET A 152 7.87 20.14 -3.10
N GLY A 153 7.33 20.64 -4.23
CA GLY A 153 8.08 21.43 -5.22
C GLY A 153 9.14 20.64 -5.99
N GLN A 154 9.06 19.30 -5.98
CA GLN A 154 10.03 18.43 -6.62
C GLN A 154 9.46 17.84 -7.93
N ARG A 155 10.35 17.41 -8.83
CA ARG A 155 9.95 16.58 -9.97
C ARG A 155 9.29 15.31 -9.44
N ILE A 156 8.21 14.87 -10.09
CA ILE A 156 7.61 13.56 -9.84
C ILE A 156 8.67 12.51 -10.16
N MET A 157 9.19 11.85 -9.14
CA MET A 157 10.13 10.76 -9.31
C MET A 157 9.32 9.45 -9.37
N PRO A 158 9.70 8.50 -10.22
CA PRO A 158 9.08 7.19 -10.19
C PRO A 158 9.22 6.55 -8.81
N MET A 159 8.15 5.93 -8.34
CA MET A 159 8.13 5.11 -7.14
C MET A 159 7.19 3.92 -7.34
N LEU A 160 7.42 2.85 -6.61
CA LEU A 160 6.51 1.71 -6.54
C LEU A 160 5.87 1.65 -5.18
N ASN A 161 4.67 1.11 -5.19
CA ASN A 161 3.97 0.74 -3.99
C ASN A 161 3.79 -0.79 -4.00
N VAL A 162 4.49 -1.46 -3.10
CA VAL A 162 4.53 -2.92 -2.99
C VAL A 162 3.56 -3.35 -1.89
N GLY A 163 2.41 -3.92 -2.26
CA GLY A 163 1.40 -4.42 -1.34
C GLY A 163 1.60 -5.91 -1.03
N ILE A 164 1.90 -6.28 0.21
CA ILE A 164 1.96 -7.64 0.72
C ILE A 164 0.64 -7.92 1.47
N HIS A 165 -0.13 -8.88 0.99
CA HIS A 165 -1.49 -9.14 1.48
C HIS A 165 -1.49 -10.18 2.60
N LEU A 166 -2.18 -9.87 3.70
CA LEU A 166 -2.24 -10.74 4.90
C LEU A 166 -3.60 -11.40 5.11
N ASP A 167 -4.57 -11.09 4.24
CA ASP A 167 -5.89 -11.72 4.21
C ASP A 167 -6.24 -12.15 2.78
N ASP A 168 -7.08 -13.18 2.67
CA ASP A 168 -7.72 -13.50 1.41
C ASP A 168 -8.71 -12.38 1.06
N CYS A 169 -8.64 -11.87 -0.16
CA CYS A 169 -9.56 -10.86 -0.66
C CYS A 169 -10.02 -11.27 -2.07
N PRO A 170 -11.16 -11.98 -2.18
CA PRO A 170 -11.78 -12.18 -3.48
C PRO A 170 -12.19 -10.83 -4.06
N PHE A 171 -12.25 -10.75 -5.39
CA PHE A 171 -12.54 -9.53 -6.12
C PHE A 171 -13.83 -8.84 -5.64
N ASP A 172 -14.87 -9.60 -5.36
CA ASP A 172 -16.18 -9.11 -4.89
C ASP A 172 -16.14 -8.48 -3.49
N ASN A 173 -15.17 -8.87 -2.64
CA ASN A 173 -14.94 -8.26 -1.33
C ASN A 173 -14.24 -6.88 -1.40
N GLY A 174 -14.03 -6.36 -2.61
CA GLY A 174 -13.42 -5.06 -2.86
C GLY A 174 -11.92 -5.15 -3.14
N GLY A 175 -11.14 -4.17 -2.69
CA GLY A 175 -9.68 -4.22 -2.83
C GLY A 175 -9.10 -3.18 -3.75
N LEU A 176 -7.82 -3.35 -4.04
CA LEU A 176 -7.11 -2.53 -5.01
C LEU A 176 -7.82 -2.64 -6.36
N ARG A 177 -8.07 -1.49 -6.97
CA ARG A 177 -8.49 -1.37 -8.36
C ARG A 177 -7.48 -0.49 -9.07
N VAL A 178 -7.13 -0.88 -10.29
CA VAL A 178 -6.16 -0.13 -11.11
C VAL A 178 -6.72 0.07 -12.51
N ILE A 179 -6.25 1.09 -13.20
CA ILE A 179 -6.50 1.29 -14.63
C ILE A 179 -5.17 1.05 -15.36
N PRO A 180 -5.00 -0.14 -15.99
CA PRO A 180 -3.73 -0.52 -16.60
C PRO A 180 -3.25 0.48 -17.66
N GLY A 181 -1.94 0.67 -17.75
CA GLY A 181 -1.30 1.55 -18.73
C GLY A 181 -1.35 3.05 -18.41
N THR A 182 -2.12 3.47 -17.39
CA THR A 182 -2.24 4.90 -17.06
C THR A 182 -0.97 5.51 -16.46
N HIS A 183 -0.01 4.71 -15.98
CA HIS A 183 1.31 5.20 -15.58
C HIS A 183 2.12 5.82 -16.73
N LYS A 184 1.77 5.52 -17.99
CA LYS A 184 2.38 6.10 -19.20
C LYS A 184 1.69 7.39 -19.69
N GLN A 185 0.62 7.81 -19.04
CA GLN A 185 -0.14 8.99 -19.47
C GLN A 185 0.66 10.29 -19.29
N GLY A 186 0.36 11.31 -20.10
CA GLY A 186 0.93 12.64 -19.92
C GLY A 186 0.53 13.30 -18.61
N ILE A 187 1.33 14.27 -18.15
CA ILE A 187 1.20 14.91 -16.83
C ILE A 187 -0.19 15.52 -16.57
N LEU A 188 -0.85 16.07 -17.58
CA LEU A 188 -2.21 16.62 -17.46
C LEU A 188 -3.23 15.55 -17.06
N LYS A 189 -3.17 14.36 -17.67
CA LYS A 189 -4.07 13.24 -17.33
C LYS A 189 -3.71 12.60 -16.00
N LEU A 190 -2.44 12.62 -15.62
CA LEU A 190 -1.99 12.18 -14.30
C LEU A 190 -2.58 13.07 -13.19
N LEU A 191 -2.60 14.39 -13.39
CA LEU A 191 -3.06 15.34 -12.37
C LEU A 191 -4.57 15.62 -12.38
N PHE A 192 -5.21 15.54 -13.55
CA PHE A 192 -6.60 15.97 -13.72
C PHE A 192 -7.50 14.92 -14.39
N GLY A 193 -6.98 13.72 -14.69
CA GLY A 193 -7.76 12.65 -15.33
C GLY A 193 -8.94 12.18 -14.50
N LYS A 194 -8.85 12.30 -13.16
CA LYS A 194 -9.95 12.04 -12.21
C LYS A 194 -9.90 13.03 -11.06
N LYS A 195 -11.02 13.14 -10.32
CA LYS A 195 -11.10 13.95 -9.10
C LYS A 195 -10.44 13.21 -7.95
N TYR A 196 -9.19 13.57 -7.64
CA TYR A 196 -8.37 12.95 -6.60
C TYR A 196 -9.12 12.74 -5.29
N PHE A 197 -9.16 11.48 -4.83
CA PHE A 197 -9.78 11.03 -3.57
C PHE A 197 -11.29 11.30 -3.43
N ILE A 198 -11.93 12.01 -4.35
CA ILE A 198 -13.35 12.36 -4.32
C ILE A 198 -14.16 11.41 -5.22
N ASP A 199 -13.61 11.08 -6.39
CA ASP A 199 -14.26 10.16 -7.30
C ASP A 199 -14.06 8.71 -6.84
N HIS A 200 -15.16 8.04 -6.50
CA HIS A 200 -15.18 6.65 -6.08
C HIS A 200 -15.86 5.74 -7.11
N ASN A 201 -16.35 6.31 -8.21
CA ASN A 201 -17.11 5.57 -9.20
C ASN A 201 -16.20 4.56 -9.91
N PRO A 202 -16.68 3.33 -10.15
CA PRO A 202 -15.99 2.39 -11.01
C PRO A 202 -15.64 3.01 -12.37
N ASP A 203 -14.44 2.74 -12.86
CA ASP A 203 -14.06 3.04 -14.25
C ASP A 203 -14.31 1.81 -15.11
N GLU A 204 -14.80 1.98 -16.33
CA GLU A 204 -15.07 0.85 -17.24
C GLU A 204 -13.81 0.03 -17.53
N LYS A 205 -12.64 0.68 -17.52
CA LYS A 205 -11.32 0.10 -17.76
C LYS A 205 -10.62 -0.36 -16.50
N GLU A 206 -11.25 -0.21 -15.33
CA GLU A 206 -10.65 -0.71 -14.10
C GLU A 206 -10.65 -2.23 -14.07
N ILE A 207 -9.61 -2.76 -13.43
CA ILE A 207 -9.51 -4.17 -13.06
C ILE A 207 -9.31 -4.28 -11.55
N GLY A 208 -9.59 -5.46 -11.01
CA GLY A 208 -9.23 -5.83 -9.64
C GLY A 208 -8.70 -7.25 -9.61
N PHE A 209 -8.34 -7.70 -8.42
CA PHE A 209 -7.59 -8.94 -8.23
C PHE A 209 -8.29 -9.87 -7.25
N ASP A 210 -8.21 -11.18 -7.51
CA ASP A 210 -8.42 -12.19 -6.47
C ASP A 210 -7.10 -12.41 -5.74
N ILE A 211 -7.08 -11.98 -4.48
CA ILE A 211 -5.91 -12.04 -3.62
C ILE A 211 -6.06 -13.19 -2.65
N THR A 212 -4.98 -13.93 -2.49
CA THR A 212 -4.76 -14.92 -1.44
C THR A 212 -3.78 -14.32 -0.45
N ALA A 213 -3.95 -14.57 0.86
CA ALA A 213 -3.00 -14.10 1.84
C ALA A 213 -1.63 -14.71 1.55
N GLY A 214 -0.63 -13.83 1.54
CA GLY A 214 0.73 -14.11 1.12
C GLY A 214 1.04 -13.68 -0.31
N ASP A 215 0.05 -13.25 -1.10
CA ASP A 215 0.33 -12.62 -2.39
C ASP A 215 1.01 -11.25 -2.22
N LEU A 216 1.75 -10.86 -3.27
CA LEU A 216 2.41 -9.57 -3.38
C LEU A 216 1.96 -8.87 -4.65
N THR A 217 1.56 -7.62 -4.54
CA THR A 217 1.19 -6.75 -5.65
C THR A 217 2.18 -5.61 -5.75
N VAL A 218 2.51 -5.18 -6.96
CA VAL A 218 3.32 -3.98 -7.20
C VAL A 218 2.57 -3.10 -8.17
N HIS A 219 2.50 -1.81 -7.91
CA HIS A 219 2.01 -0.83 -8.88
C HIS A 219 2.90 0.41 -8.91
N ASP A 220 3.02 0.99 -10.10
CA ASP A 220 3.68 2.27 -10.32
C ASP A 220 2.86 3.39 -9.64
N GLY A 221 3.54 4.27 -8.91
CA GLY A 221 2.89 5.39 -8.23
C GLY A 221 2.15 6.36 -9.15
N ARG A 222 2.39 6.32 -10.47
CA ARG A 222 1.67 7.11 -11.49
C ARG A 222 0.42 6.43 -12.03
N LEU A 223 0.22 5.15 -11.71
CA LEU A 223 -0.94 4.38 -12.13
C LEU A 223 -2.18 4.88 -11.39
N TRP A 224 -3.26 5.17 -12.11
CA TRP A 224 -4.54 5.47 -11.48
C TRP A 224 -5.04 4.24 -10.75
N HIS A 225 -5.27 4.39 -9.45
CA HIS A 225 -5.77 3.33 -8.60
C HIS A 225 -6.74 3.86 -7.55
N ARG A 226 -7.54 2.97 -7.00
CA ARG A 226 -8.48 3.23 -5.91
C ARG A 226 -8.62 1.99 -5.03
N VAL A 227 -9.25 2.16 -3.87
CA VAL A 227 -9.62 1.04 -3.00
C VAL A 227 -11.13 0.90 -3.01
N GLN A 228 -11.61 -0.18 -3.65
CA GLN A 228 -13.01 -0.57 -3.62
C GLN A 228 -13.39 -1.02 -2.21
N GLN A 229 -14.47 -0.42 -1.70
CA GLN A 229 -15.07 -0.79 -0.43
C GLN A 229 -15.62 -2.22 -0.49
N SER A 230 -15.47 -2.95 0.61
CA SER A 230 -16.16 -4.24 0.78
C SER A 230 -17.68 -4.03 0.87
N PRO A 231 -18.49 -4.86 0.20
CA PRO A 231 -19.94 -4.84 0.35
C PRO A 231 -20.38 -5.38 1.72
N HIS A 232 -19.51 -6.14 2.40
CA HIS A 232 -19.78 -6.71 3.71
C HIS A 232 -19.51 -5.71 4.83
N ILE A 233 -20.06 -6.01 6.00
CA ILE A 233 -19.79 -5.30 7.27
C ILE A 233 -19.11 -6.32 8.19
N GLY A 234 -18.24 -5.82 9.06
CA GLY A 234 -17.62 -6.61 10.10
C GLY A 234 -16.38 -7.38 9.65
N GLU A 235 -16.02 -8.45 10.37
CA GLU A 235 -14.83 -9.26 10.10
C GLU A 235 -14.82 -9.84 8.69
N LYS A 236 -15.98 -10.11 8.08
CA LYS A 236 -16.09 -10.56 6.68
C LYS A 236 -15.54 -9.53 5.67
N SER A 237 -15.52 -8.25 6.06
CA SER A 237 -14.94 -7.17 5.25
C SER A 237 -13.43 -6.98 5.46
N ARG A 238 -12.84 -7.70 6.44
CA ARG A 238 -11.47 -7.47 6.88
C ARG A 238 -10.50 -7.68 5.73
N ARG A 239 -9.56 -6.75 5.61
CA ARG A 239 -8.43 -6.88 4.70
C ARG A 239 -7.22 -6.11 5.19
N ARG A 240 -6.13 -6.82 5.43
CA ARG A 240 -4.85 -6.29 5.88
C ARG A 240 -3.84 -6.36 4.75
N VAL A 241 -3.25 -5.22 4.43
CA VAL A 241 -2.22 -5.11 3.40
C VAL A 241 -1.08 -4.25 3.93
N MET A 242 0.14 -4.79 3.89
CA MET A 242 1.34 -4.02 4.14
C MET A 242 1.80 -3.36 2.85
N TYR A 243 2.10 -2.07 2.88
CA TYR A 243 2.61 -1.31 1.75
C TYR A 243 4.05 -0.87 2.03
N LEU A 244 4.95 -1.31 1.15
CA LEU A 244 6.37 -0.97 1.16
C LEU A 244 6.68 -0.07 -0.04
N PRO A 245 7.16 1.16 0.17
CA PRO A 245 7.58 2.00 -0.94
C PRO A 245 8.95 1.57 -1.47
N ILE A 246 9.09 1.47 -2.79
CA ILE A 246 10.39 1.49 -3.47
C ILE A 246 10.54 2.87 -4.10
N VAL A 247 11.59 3.59 -3.69
CA VAL A 247 11.78 5.01 -4.01
C VAL A 247 13.05 5.22 -4.82
N THR A 248 13.09 6.33 -5.56
CA THR A 248 14.25 6.77 -6.34
C THR A 248 14.63 8.20 -5.97
N GLY A 249 15.74 8.69 -6.51
CA GLY A 249 16.21 10.06 -6.30
C GLY A 249 16.90 10.25 -4.95
N LYS A 250 16.97 11.49 -4.47
CA LYS A 250 17.72 11.85 -3.25
C LYS A 250 17.20 11.07 -2.03
N PHE A 251 18.12 10.58 -1.20
CA PHE A 251 17.78 9.95 0.07
C PHE A 251 17.17 10.96 1.05
N THR A 252 15.98 10.65 1.55
CA THR A 252 15.15 11.52 2.40
C THR A 252 14.54 10.73 3.57
N PRO A 253 15.38 10.24 4.50
CA PRO A 253 14.89 9.48 5.64
C PRO A 253 14.06 10.35 6.57
N LYS A 254 13.16 9.70 7.31
CA LYS A 254 12.44 10.27 8.44
C LYS A 254 12.91 9.63 9.73
N ASP A 255 12.89 10.44 10.77
CA ASP A 255 13.28 10.17 12.14
C ASP A 255 12.28 10.85 13.09
N GLU A 256 12.49 10.71 14.40
CA GLU A 256 11.64 11.27 15.44
C GLU A 256 11.49 12.81 15.37
N ASN A 257 12.45 13.50 14.75
CA ASN A 257 12.48 14.96 14.58
C ASN A 257 11.76 15.43 13.30
N SER A 258 11.33 14.50 12.46
CA SER A 258 10.70 14.80 11.19
C SER A 258 9.33 15.45 11.36
N LYS A 259 9.08 16.51 10.58
CA LYS A 259 7.81 17.25 10.62
C LYS A 259 6.69 16.43 10.00
N THR A 260 5.49 16.53 10.58
CA THR A 260 4.29 15.96 9.97
C THR A 260 4.00 16.60 8.62
N PRO A 261 3.93 15.82 7.52
CA PRO A 261 3.63 16.36 6.21
C PRO A 261 2.28 17.10 6.20
N PHE A 262 2.24 18.23 5.49
CA PHE A 262 1.10 19.15 5.51
C PHE A 262 -0.23 18.50 5.08
N TYR A 263 -0.19 17.56 4.13
CA TYR A 263 -1.39 16.86 3.64
C TYR A 263 -2.07 15.99 4.71
N HIS A 264 -1.33 15.50 5.72
CA HIS A 264 -1.95 14.76 6.83
C HIS A 264 -2.84 15.65 7.70
N ARG A 265 -2.58 16.96 7.77
CA ARG A 265 -3.34 17.91 8.59
C ARG A 265 -4.78 18.11 8.11
N PHE A 266 -5.09 17.79 6.85
CA PHE A 266 -6.44 17.87 6.31
C PHE A 266 -7.20 16.54 6.40
N THR A 267 -6.49 15.41 6.47
CA THR A 267 -7.11 14.07 6.62
C THR A 267 -7.60 13.78 8.04
N SER A 268 -7.08 14.47 9.06
CA SER A 268 -7.49 14.25 10.47
C SER A 268 -8.88 14.79 10.81
N LYS A 269 -9.39 15.77 10.06
CA LYS A 269 -10.74 16.32 10.27
C LYS A 269 -11.87 15.42 9.75
N ALA A 270 -11.55 14.38 8.97
CA ALA A 270 -12.54 13.47 8.39
C ALA A 270 -12.80 12.20 9.22
N HIS A 271 -12.15 12.04 10.38
CA HIS A 271 -12.15 10.79 11.15
C HIS A 271 -12.40 10.98 12.67
N LYS A 272 -13.10 12.06 13.06
CA LYS A 272 -13.69 12.16 14.41
C LYS A 272 -15.11 11.57 14.40
#